data_AF-A0A1Q9LKP3-F1
#
_entry.id   AF-A0A1Q9LKP3-F1
#
_cell.length_a   1.000
_cell.length_b   1.000
_cell.length_c   1.000
_cell.angle_alpha   90.00
_cell.angle_beta   90.00
_cell.angle_gamma   90.00
#
_symmetry.space_group_name_H-M   'P 1'
#
loop_
_entity.id
_entity.type
_entity.pdbx_description
1 polymer ?
#
loop_
_entity_poly.entity_id
_entity_poly.type
_entity_poly.pdbx_seq_one_letter_code
_entity_poly.pdbx_strand_id
1 'polypeptide(L)'
;MSLASDYAAVVRSVIDHIEDQWGALTGALVQIDDGGRTVVELVEDFRTVNAELAKAVAHIEHAYDDIERVQARLHSVVRALASYLSAIGFPTSSGLTGDRPAPHRLDVDGVVRRQQRLPPPVTPNTGAKTHGVWVKSDGTSGTAISGEDDGVAVVAHYLKQVFSGQLSIETHVEMKVAAGLRATFDETGRTEHVTILLNHRPCPGRRGCAVYLPKILPVGCTVTVYGTNGYYRRFRGEHR
;
A
#
# COMPACT_ATOMS: atom_id res chain seq x y z
N MET A 1 -38.22 -5.49 -28.65
CA MET A 1 -36.86 -5.41 -28.05
C MET A 1 -35.88 -5.82 -29.13
N SER A 2 -34.78 -5.07 -29.32
CA SER A 2 -33.75 -5.47 -30.30
C SER A 2 -32.75 -6.39 -29.64
N LEU A 3 -32.19 -7.32 -30.41
CA LEU A 3 -31.15 -8.27 -29.97
C LEU A 3 -29.99 -7.58 -29.23
N ALA A 4 -29.68 -6.32 -29.59
CA ALA A 4 -28.65 -5.51 -28.98
C ALA A 4 -28.99 -5.09 -27.54
N SER A 5 -30.26 -4.84 -27.23
CA SER A 5 -30.72 -4.49 -25.88
C SER A 5 -30.59 -5.69 -24.93
N ASP A 6 -30.90 -6.89 -25.42
CA ASP A 6 -30.83 -8.11 -24.61
C ASP A 6 -29.37 -8.49 -24.33
N TYR A 7 -28.48 -8.34 -25.32
CA TYR A 7 -27.04 -8.49 -25.12
C TYR A 7 -26.45 -7.49 -24.13
N ALA A 8 -26.85 -6.21 -24.20
CA ALA A 8 -26.38 -5.19 -23.26
C ALA A 8 -26.81 -5.48 -21.81
N ALA A 9 -28.02 -6.04 -21.62
CA ALA A 9 -28.51 -6.43 -20.30
C ALA A 9 -27.70 -7.60 -19.71
N VAL A 10 -27.37 -8.61 -20.52
CA VAL A 10 -26.52 -9.74 -20.10
C VAL A 10 -25.12 -9.28 -19.73
N VAL A 11 -24.50 -8.41 -20.53
CA VAL A 11 -23.16 -7.89 -20.22
C VAL A 11 -23.17 -7.06 -18.93
N ARG A 12 -24.19 -6.23 -18.71
CA ARG A 12 -24.33 -5.47 -17.47
C ARG A 12 -24.47 -6.37 -16.25
N SER A 13 -25.30 -7.42 -16.34
CA SER A 13 -25.45 -8.41 -15.28
C SER A 13 -24.14 -9.16 -14.98
N VAL A 14 -23.31 -9.43 -15.99
CA VAL A 14 -21.98 -10.03 -15.79
C VAL A 14 -21.03 -9.06 -15.10
N ILE A 15 -21.06 -7.77 -15.45
CA ILE A 15 -20.28 -6.72 -14.77
C ILE A 15 -20.67 -6.65 -13.29
N ASP A 16 -21.96 -6.54 -12.99
CA ASP A 16 -22.47 -6.47 -11.61
C ASP A 16 -22.04 -7.71 -10.80
N HIS A 17 -22.11 -8.91 -11.41
CA HIS A 17 -21.67 -10.14 -10.75
C HIS A 17 -20.15 -10.16 -10.48
N ILE A 18 -19.34 -9.62 -11.39
CA ILE A 18 -17.89 -9.48 -11.20
C ILE A 18 -17.59 -8.50 -10.05
N GLU A 19 -18.36 -7.41 -9.92
CA GLU A 19 -18.23 -6.43 -8.84
C GLU A 19 -18.59 -7.02 -7.47
N ASP A 20 -19.63 -7.85 -7.39
CA ASP A 20 -19.98 -8.57 -6.16
C ASP A 20 -18.87 -9.56 -5.74
N GLN A 21 -18.35 -10.33 -6.70
CA GLN A 21 -17.22 -11.24 -6.44
C GLN A 21 -15.96 -10.47 -6.02
N TRP A 22 -15.76 -9.25 -6.55
CA TRP A 22 -14.69 -8.35 -6.13
C TRP A 22 -14.82 -7.92 -4.66
N GLY A 23 -16.04 -7.56 -4.23
CA GLY A 23 -16.32 -7.24 -2.83
C GLY A 23 -15.97 -8.39 -1.89
N ALA A 24 -16.35 -9.62 -2.26
CA ALA A 24 -16.05 -10.82 -1.51
C ALA A 24 -14.53 -11.11 -1.42
N LEU A 25 -13.81 -10.99 -2.54
CA LEU A 25 -12.34 -11.14 -2.59
C LEU A 25 -11.63 -10.08 -1.74
N THR A 26 -12.11 -8.85 -1.76
CA THR A 26 -11.56 -7.76 -0.93
C THR A 26 -11.80 -8.01 0.55
N GLY A 27 -12.97 -8.54 0.93
CA GLY A 27 -13.26 -8.99 2.29
C GLY A 27 -12.33 -10.13 2.75
N ALA A 28 -12.09 -11.11 1.89
CA ALA A 28 -11.17 -12.21 2.18
C ALA A 28 -9.73 -11.71 2.41
N LEU A 29 -9.26 -10.75 1.61
CA LEU A 29 -7.94 -10.11 1.81
C LEU A 29 -7.80 -9.43 3.18
N VAL A 30 -8.88 -8.83 3.69
CA VAL A 30 -8.90 -8.21 5.02
C VAL A 30 -8.81 -9.28 6.11
N GLN A 31 -9.54 -10.39 5.96
CA GLN A 31 -9.48 -11.47 6.95
C GLN A 31 -8.13 -12.19 6.97
N ILE A 32 -7.48 -12.33 5.82
CA ILE A 32 -6.10 -12.83 5.75
C ILE A 32 -5.12 -11.83 6.43
N ASP A 33 -5.44 -10.53 6.43
CA ASP A 33 -4.56 -9.46 6.96
C ASP A 33 -4.61 -9.44 8.47
N ASP A 34 -5.83 -9.54 8.99
CA ASP A 34 -6.08 -9.75 10.41
C ASP A 34 -5.44 -11.05 10.88
N GLY A 35 -5.61 -12.15 10.14
CA GLY A 35 -4.98 -13.44 10.46
C GLY A 35 -3.45 -13.38 10.47
N GLY A 36 -2.84 -12.73 9.48
CA GLY A 36 -1.39 -12.51 9.41
C GLY A 36 -0.87 -11.66 10.56
N ARG A 37 -1.59 -10.59 10.94
CA ARG A 37 -1.25 -9.77 12.12
C ARG A 37 -1.30 -10.57 13.41
N THR A 38 -2.35 -11.37 13.61
CA THR A 38 -2.46 -12.25 14.78
C THR A 38 -1.31 -13.25 14.84
N VAL A 39 -0.90 -13.82 13.71
CA VAL A 39 0.25 -14.72 13.65
C VAL A 39 1.54 -13.99 14.03
N VAL A 40 1.81 -12.81 13.47
CA VAL A 40 3.03 -12.02 13.78
C VAL A 40 3.08 -11.58 15.24
N GLU A 41 1.95 -11.15 15.82
CA GLU A 41 1.85 -10.79 17.24
C GLU A 41 2.13 -12.00 18.15
N LEU A 42 1.63 -13.19 17.78
CA LEU A 42 1.95 -14.44 18.48
C LEU A 42 3.42 -14.86 18.32
N VAL A 43 4.08 -14.51 17.21
CA VAL A 43 5.51 -14.82 16.95
C VAL A 43 6.44 -13.92 17.77
N GLU A 44 6.14 -12.63 17.94
CA GLU A 44 7.00 -11.72 18.71
C GLU A 44 7.12 -12.13 20.19
N ASP A 45 6.11 -12.82 20.74
CA ASP A 45 6.11 -13.37 22.11
C ASP A 45 6.85 -14.73 22.25
N PHE A 46 7.04 -15.47 21.16
CA PHE A 46 7.71 -16.78 21.17
C PHE A 46 8.98 -16.76 20.32
N ARG A 47 10.08 -16.27 20.90
CA ARG A 47 11.42 -16.18 20.26
C ARG A 47 12.07 -17.50 19.84
N THR A 48 11.37 -18.64 19.87
CA THR A 48 11.85 -19.93 19.37
C THR A 48 10.71 -20.82 18.87
N VAL A 49 10.16 -20.56 17.67
CA VAL A 49 9.30 -21.52 16.94
C VAL A 49 9.56 -21.37 15.42
N ASN A 50 10.40 -22.22 14.84
CA ASN A 50 10.10 -23.43 14.04
C ASN A 50 9.81 -23.15 12.54
N ALA A 51 10.43 -23.93 11.65
CA ALA A 51 10.37 -23.77 10.19
C ALA A 51 8.94 -23.82 9.61
N GLU A 52 8.01 -24.47 10.32
CA GLU A 52 6.59 -24.53 9.95
C GLU A 52 5.89 -23.17 10.05
N LEU A 53 6.34 -22.27 10.92
CA LEU A 53 5.80 -20.91 11.04
C LEU A 53 6.24 -20.03 9.87
N ALA A 54 7.50 -20.16 9.44
CA ALA A 54 8.01 -19.48 8.24
C ALA A 54 7.26 -19.96 6.98
N LYS A 55 6.93 -21.26 6.89
CA LYS A 55 6.08 -21.79 5.81
C LYS A 55 4.67 -21.22 5.86
N ALA A 56 4.06 -21.09 7.05
CA ALA A 56 2.73 -20.52 7.20
C ALA A 56 2.69 -19.06 6.74
N VAL A 57 3.70 -18.25 7.10
CA VAL A 57 3.83 -16.87 6.63
C VAL A 57 3.99 -16.82 5.11
N ALA A 58 4.86 -17.65 4.53
CA ALA A 58 5.05 -17.70 3.08
C ALA A 58 3.77 -18.13 2.32
N HIS A 59 2.97 -19.05 2.87
CA HIS A 59 1.67 -19.42 2.29
C HIS A 59 0.65 -18.28 2.34
N ILE A 60 0.66 -17.47 3.41
CA ILE A 60 -0.19 -16.28 3.50
C ILE A 60 0.25 -15.24 2.46
N GLU A 61 1.54 -15.00 2.29
CA GLU A 61 2.08 -14.11 1.26
C GLU A 61 1.72 -14.58 -0.16
N HIS A 62 1.83 -15.88 -0.43
CA HIS A 62 1.40 -16.43 -1.72
C HIS A 62 -0.10 -16.29 -1.96
N ALA A 63 -0.93 -16.49 -0.93
CA ALA A 63 -2.37 -16.28 -1.02
C ALA A 63 -2.70 -14.81 -1.32
N TYR A 64 -1.95 -13.86 -0.74
CA TYR A 64 -2.06 -12.44 -1.08
C TYR A 64 -1.78 -12.17 -2.55
N ASP A 65 -0.67 -12.69 -3.05
CA ASP A 65 -0.26 -12.51 -4.45
C ASP A 65 -1.30 -13.12 -5.41
N ASP A 66 -1.83 -14.30 -5.09
CA ASP A 66 -2.87 -14.95 -5.89
C ASP A 66 -4.16 -14.15 -5.93
N ILE A 67 -4.61 -13.63 -4.79
CA ILE A 67 -5.83 -12.82 -4.74
C ILE A 67 -5.64 -11.50 -5.50
N GLU A 68 -4.49 -10.84 -5.37
CA GLU A 68 -4.21 -9.63 -6.14
C GLU A 68 -4.08 -9.90 -7.65
N ARG A 69 -3.56 -11.06 -8.07
CA ARG A 69 -3.57 -11.50 -9.47
C ARG A 69 -4.99 -11.69 -10.00
N VAL A 70 -5.86 -12.32 -9.20
CA VAL A 70 -7.28 -12.49 -9.54
C VAL A 70 -7.95 -11.13 -9.68
N GLN A 71 -7.70 -10.21 -8.74
CA GLN A 71 -8.18 -8.84 -8.81
C GLN A 71 -7.74 -8.15 -10.12
N ALA A 72 -6.45 -8.17 -10.46
CA ALA A 72 -5.96 -7.55 -11.69
C ALA A 72 -6.63 -8.11 -12.96
N ARG A 73 -6.88 -9.42 -13.00
CA ARG A 73 -7.58 -10.08 -14.12
C ARG A 73 -9.05 -9.64 -14.21
N LEU A 74 -9.76 -9.60 -13.08
CA LEU A 74 -11.16 -9.14 -13.05
C LEU A 74 -11.27 -7.69 -13.56
N HIS A 75 -10.37 -6.81 -13.12
CA HIS A 75 -10.29 -5.42 -13.62
C HIS A 75 -10.08 -5.35 -15.13
N SER A 76 -9.20 -6.20 -15.68
CA SER A 76 -8.97 -6.27 -17.13
C SER A 76 -10.22 -6.72 -17.89
N VAL A 77 -10.97 -7.67 -17.35
CA VAL A 77 -12.22 -8.16 -17.95
C VAL A 77 -13.30 -7.08 -17.95
N VAL A 78 -13.52 -6.41 -16.81
CA VAL A 78 -14.48 -5.30 -16.70
C VAL A 78 -14.15 -4.20 -17.71
N ARG A 79 -12.87 -3.84 -17.87
CA ARG A 79 -12.43 -2.85 -18.86
C ARG A 79 -12.73 -3.29 -20.29
N ALA A 80 -12.41 -4.55 -20.63
CA ALA A 80 -12.68 -5.07 -21.97
C ALA A 80 -14.18 -5.08 -22.28
N LEU A 81 -15.03 -5.44 -21.32
CA LEU A 81 -16.48 -5.41 -21.46
C LEU A 81 -17.02 -3.98 -21.60
N ALA A 82 -16.53 -3.04 -20.80
CA ALA A 82 -16.89 -1.63 -20.91
C ALA A 82 -16.49 -1.04 -22.27
N SER A 83 -15.29 -1.34 -22.75
CA SER A 83 -14.82 -0.93 -24.09
C SER A 83 -15.69 -1.52 -25.20
N TYR A 84 -16.06 -2.80 -25.09
CA TYR A 84 -16.95 -3.45 -26.05
C TYR A 84 -18.33 -2.78 -26.09
N LEU A 85 -18.95 -2.53 -24.93
CA LEU A 85 -20.25 -1.85 -24.83
C LEU A 85 -20.21 -0.44 -25.43
N SER A 86 -19.13 0.31 -25.19
CA SER A 86 -18.93 1.62 -25.79
C SER A 86 -18.83 1.54 -27.32
N ALA A 87 -18.10 0.56 -27.85
CA ALA A 87 -17.93 0.36 -29.29
C ALA A 87 -19.25 0.04 -30.01
N ILE A 88 -20.23 -0.57 -29.34
CA ILE A 88 -21.56 -0.86 -29.88
C ILE A 88 -22.61 0.22 -29.55
N GLY A 89 -22.18 1.40 -29.10
CA GLY A 89 -23.04 2.58 -28.95
C GLY A 89 -23.80 2.68 -27.62
N PHE A 90 -23.46 1.84 -26.63
CA PHE A 90 -24.04 1.94 -25.29
C PHE A 90 -23.15 2.80 -24.40
N PRO A 91 -23.66 3.92 -23.84
CA PRO A 91 -22.88 4.74 -22.91
C PRO A 91 -22.67 3.96 -21.61
N THR A 92 -21.42 3.64 -21.30
CA THR A 92 -21.02 3.24 -19.94
C THR A 92 -21.03 4.51 -19.09
N SER A 93 -21.91 4.58 -18.09
CA SER A 93 -21.91 5.69 -17.13
C SER A 93 -20.51 5.85 -16.54
N SER A 94 -19.89 6.99 -16.86
CA SER A 94 -18.53 7.39 -16.52
C SER A 94 -18.28 7.35 -15.01
N GLY A 95 -17.66 6.27 -14.55
CA GLY A 95 -16.89 6.22 -13.30
C GLY A 95 -15.60 5.40 -13.43
N LEU A 96 -15.41 4.66 -14.53
CA LEU A 96 -14.38 3.61 -14.67
C LEU A 96 -13.27 3.93 -15.68
N THR A 97 -13.31 5.10 -16.34
CA THR A 97 -12.31 5.54 -17.33
C THR A 97 -11.18 6.41 -16.75
N GLY A 98 -11.02 6.41 -15.43
CA GLY A 98 -9.77 6.89 -14.84
C GLY A 98 -8.63 6.00 -15.35
N ASP A 99 -7.82 6.56 -16.25
CA ASP A 99 -6.57 6.00 -16.74
C ASP A 99 -5.63 5.79 -15.55
N ARG A 100 -5.84 4.70 -14.82
CA ARG A 100 -5.01 4.27 -13.70
C ARG A 100 -4.07 3.20 -14.27
N PRO A 101 -2.79 3.52 -14.47
CA PRO A 101 -1.79 2.52 -14.85
C PRO A 101 -1.86 1.35 -13.87
N ALA A 102 -1.68 0.14 -14.39
CA ALA A 102 -1.53 -1.04 -13.54
C ALA A 102 -0.44 -0.73 -12.49
N PRO A 103 -0.66 -1.02 -11.19
CA PRO A 103 0.28 -0.65 -10.17
C PRO A 103 1.64 -1.29 -10.46
N HIS A 104 2.64 -0.47 -10.76
CA HIS A 104 4.06 -0.81 -10.77
C HIS A 104 4.46 -1.19 -9.34
N ARG A 105 4.17 -2.44 -8.97
CA ARG A 105 4.74 -3.05 -7.78
C ARG A 105 6.08 -3.65 -8.14
N LEU A 106 7.05 -3.40 -7.27
CA LEU A 106 8.34 -4.05 -7.36
C LEU A 106 8.13 -5.54 -7.08
N ASP A 107 8.60 -6.38 -8.00
CA ASP A 107 8.82 -7.80 -7.72
C ASP A 107 9.87 -7.95 -6.61
N VAL A 108 9.94 -9.14 -6.01
CA VAL A 108 10.92 -9.46 -4.95
C VAL A 108 12.34 -9.12 -5.42
N ASP A 109 12.69 -9.47 -6.65
CA ASP A 109 14.00 -9.16 -7.21
C ASP A 109 14.22 -7.64 -7.36
N GLY A 110 13.17 -6.89 -7.70
CA GLY A 110 13.19 -5.42 -7.81
C GLY A 110 13.32 -4.72 -6.46
N VAL A 111 12.78 -5.30 -5.39
CA VAL A 111 12.99 -4.88 -4.00
C VAL A 111 14.45 -5.13 -3.62
N VAL A 112 14.94 -6.36 -3.80
CA VAL A 112 16.31 -6.75 -3.44
C VAL A 112 17.35 -5.89 -4.17
N ARG A 113 17.22 -5.73 -5.49
CA ARG A 113 18.14 -4.90 -6.30
C ARG A 113 18.20 -3.45 -5.83
N ARG A 114 17.07 -2.88 -5.39
CA ARG A 114 17.04 -1.49 -4.91
C ARG A 114 17.54 -1.36 -3.49
N GLN A 115 17.24 -2.33 -2.60
CA GLN A 115 17.80 -2.35 -1.25
C GLN A 115 19.32 -2.46 -1.25
N GLN A 116 19.91 -3.24 -2.16
CA GLN A 116 21.37 -3.34 -2.32
C GLN A 116 22.05 -2.02 -2.73
N ARG A 117 21.29 -1.07 -3.28
CA ARG A 117 21.79 0.27 -3.65
C ARG A 117 21.63 1.29 -2.52
N LEU A 118 20.90 0.96 -1.46
CA LEU A 118 20.84 1.83 -0.29
C LEU A 118 22.20 1.82 0.44
N PRO A 119 22.55 2.91 1.14
CA PRO A 119 23.70 2.91 2.04
C PRO A 119 23.59 1.78 3.07
N PRO A 120 24.72 1.41 3.72
CA PRO A 120 24.72 0.37 4.75
C PRO A 120 23.66 0.60 5.84
N PRO A 121 23.18 -0.48 6.49
CA PRO A 121 22.25 -0.39 7.62
C PRO A 121 22.70 0.63 8.68
N VAL A 122 21.77 1.48 9.11
CA VAL A 122 22.04 2.46 10.17
C VAL A 122 22.24 1.75 11.50
N THR A 123 23.39 2.00 12.14
CA THR A 123 23.63 1.60 13.53
C THR A 123 22.99 2.64 14.47
N PRO A 124 22.09 2.24 15.38
CA PRO A 124 21.45 3.18 16.32
C PRO A 124 22.46 4.03 17.09
N ASN A 125 22.09 5.27 17.43
CA ASN A 125 22.89 6.21 18.24
C ASN A 125 24.24 6.65 17.65
N THR A 126 24.52 6.38 16.38
CA THR A 126 25.75 6.84 15.70
C THR A 126 25.59 8.18 14.99
N GLY A 127 24.38 8.74 14.95
CA GLY A 127 24.05 9.91 14.15
C GLY A 127 23.90 9.64 12.64
N ALA A 128 24.15 8.41 12.19
CA ALA A 128 23.95 8.01 10.80
C ALA A 128 22.48 8.18 10.39
N LYS A 129 22.27 8.70 9.17
CA LYS A 129 20.94 9.01 8.64
C LYS A 129 20.31 7.80 7.97
N THR A 130 19.01 7.65 8.19
CA THR A 130 18.17 6.71 7.45
C THR A 130 17.98 7.25 6.05
N HIS A 131 18.24 6.42 5.06
CA HIS A 131 18.00 6.68 3.65
C HIS A 131 16.89 5.75 3.20
N GLY A 132 15.95 6.30 2.44
CA GLY A 132 14.93 5.51 1.79
C GLY A 132 14.73 5.87 0.33
N VAL A 133 14.29 4.87 -0.42
CA VAL A 133 13.79 5.00 -1.78
C VAL A 133 12.31 4.65 -1.71
N TRP A 134 11.46 5.47 -2.31
CA TRP A 134 10.04 5.20 -2.42
C TRP A 134 9.64 5.04 -3.88
N VAL A 135 8.65 4.20 -4.14
CA VAL A 135 8.11 3.90 -5.46
C VAL A 135 6.59 3.90 -5.38
N LYS A 136 5.93 4.73 -6.20
CA LYS A 136 4.48 4.81 -6.37
C LYS A 136 3.98 3.76 -7.36
N SER A 137 2.68 3.50 -7.32
CA SER A 137 1.98 2.61 -8.26
C SER A 137 2.12 2.98 -9.74
N ASP A 138 2.43 4.22 -10.09
CA ASP A 138 2.65 4.63 -11.49
C ASP A 138 4.11 4.40 -11.93
N GLY A 139 4.96 3.86 -11.04
CA GLY A 139 6.39 3.68 -11.28
C GLY A 139 7.23 4.91 -10.92
N THR A 140 6.59 6.05 -10.59
CA THR A 140 7.29 7.24 -10.11
C THR A 140 8.05 6.90 -8.83
N SER A 141 9.31 7.30 -8.75
CA SER A 141 10.16 7.00 -7.60
C SER A 141 10.94 8.22 -7.16
N GLY A 142 11.28 8.26 -5.88
CA GLY A 142 12.15 9.27 -5.32
C GLY A 142 12.93 8.75 -4.12
N THR A 143 13.74 9.65 -3.55
CA THR A 143 14.53 9.38 -2.35
C THR A 143 14.08 10.27 -1.22
N ALA A 144 14.26 9.81 0.02
CA ALA A 144 14.08 10.61 1.22
C ALA A 144 15.14 10.23 2.24
N ILE A 145 15.60 11.21 3.01
CA ILE A 145 16.66 11.06 4.01
C ILE A 145 16.12 11.57 5.35
N SER A 146 16.45 10.89 6.45
CA SER A 146 16.05 11.35 7.77
C SER A 146 16.83 12.58 8.22
N GLY A 147 16.20 13.43 9.03
CA GLY A 147 16.75 14.70 9.49
C GLY A 147 15.87 15.90 9.09
N GLU A 148 16.37 17.10 9.38
CA GLU A 148 15.70 18.35 9.07
C GLU A 148 15.73 18.65 7.57
N ASP A 149 14.56 18.93 7.00
CA ASP A 149 14.35 19.47 5.65
C ASP A 149 12.95 20.09 5.55
N ASP A 150 12.60 20.63 4.38
CA ASP A 150 11.30 21.26 4.12
C ASP A 150 10.11 20.31 4.34
N GLY A 151 10.34 18.98 4.24
CA GLY A 151 9.32 17.97 4.48
C GLY A 151 8.90 17.88 5.95
N VAL A 152 9.77 18.27 6.89
CA VAL A 152 9.48 18.22 8.34
C VAL A 152 8.30 19.10 8.70
N ALA A 153 8.19 20.30 8.11
CA ALA A 153 7.07 21.20 8.37
C ALA A 153 5.72 20.59 7.96
N VAL A 154 5.70 19.86 6.84
CA VAL A 154 4.50 19.15 6.34
C VAL A 154 4.14 17.99 7.27
N VAL A 155 5.13 17.22 7.71
CA VAL A 155 4.92 16.13 8.67
C VAL A 155 4.37 16.67 9.99
N ALA A 156 4.98 17.73 10.53
CA ALA A 156 4.57 18.36 11.77
C ALA A 156 3.14 18.93 11.68
N HIS A 157 2.75 19.49 10.53
CA HIS A 157 1.39 19.94 10.28
C HIS A 157 0.37 18.81 10.48
N TYR A 158 0.60 17.63 9.88
CA TYR A 158 -0.33 16.51 10.01
C TYR A 158 -0.26 15.80 11.36
N LEU A 159 0.93 15.69 11.97
CA LEU A 159 1.07 15.08 13.30
C LEU A 159 0.34 15.88 14.38
N LYS A 160 0.36 17.21 14.32
CA LYS A 160 -0.39 18.06 15.27
C LYS A 160 -1.89 17.81 15.27
N GLN A 161 -2.44 17.25 14.19
CA GLN A 161 -3.86 16.92 14.10
C GLN A 161 -4.23 15.61 14.80
N VAL A 162 -3.24 14.77 15.13
CA VAL A 162 -3.45 13.45 15.75
C VAL A 162 -2.70 13.28 17.08
N PHE A 163 -1.83 14.24 17.42
CA PHE A 163 -1.06 14.26 18.65
C PHE A 163 -0.70 15.70 19.04
N SER A 164 -0.93 16.07 20.30
CA SER A 164 -0.74 17.43 20.82
C SER A 164 0.66 17.72 21.39
N GLY A 165 1.61 16.79 21.26
CA GLY A 165 3.00 16.98 21.71
C GLY A 165 4.00 16.94 20.55
N GLN A 166 5.29 17.01 20.89
CA GLN A 166 6.37 16.88 19.91
C GLN A 166 6.80 15.42 19.77
N LEU A 167 7.03 14.98 18.53
CA LEU A 167 7.54 13.64 18.24
C LEU A 167 8.82 13.73 17.42
N SER A 168 9.84 12.97 17.81
CA SER A 168 11.10 12.91 17.05
C SER A 168 10.95 12.28 15.65
N ILE A 169 9.82 11.62 15.40
CA ILE A 169 9.52 10.95 14.12
C ILE A 169 9.22 11.95 12.98
N GLU A 170 9.06 13.24 13.27
CA GLU A 170 8.83 14.29 12.27
C GLU A 170 9.91 14.30 11.16
N THR A 171 11.12 13.92 11.54
CA THR A 171 12.29 13.87 10.65
C THR A 171 12.47 12.53 9.96
N HIS A 172 11.64 11.53 10.24
CA HIS A 172 11.81 10.17 9.72
C HIS A 172 11.31 10.04 8.28
N VAL A 173 11.96 9.17 7.51
CA VAL A 173 11.70 8.98 6.07
C VAL A 173 10.25 8.60 5.81
N GLU A 174 9.74 7.65 6.59
CA GLU A 174 8.40 7.09 6.44
C GLU A 174 7.34 8.17 6.66
N MET A 175 7.56 9.04 7.64
CA MET A 175 6.63 10.12 7.96
C MET A 175 6.59 11.16 6.86
N LYS A 176 7.75 11.53 6.29
CA LYS A 176 7.84 12.44 5.13
C LYS A 176 7.09 11.90 3.92
N VAL A 177 7.25 10.61 3.61
CA VAL A 177 6.54 9.97 2.50
C VAL A 177 5.03 9.95 2.76
N ALA A 178 4.58 9.59 3.97
CA ALA A 178 3.16 9.58 4.31
C ALA A 178 2.54 10.98 4.28
N ALA A 179 3.25 12.00 4.75
CA ALA A 179 2.82 13.39 4.68
C ALA A 179 2.72 13.89 3.24
N GLY A 180 3.67 13.52 2.37
CA GLY A 180 3.59 13.82 0.94
C GLY A 180 2.38 13.16 0.28
N LEU A 181 2.08 11.90 0.60
CA LEU A 181 0.86 11.23 0.15
C LEU A 181 -0.40 11.92 0.64
N ARG A 182 -0.40 12.41 1.88
CA ARG A 182 -1.52 13.15 2.43
C ARG A 182 -1.73 14.48 1.70
N ALA A 183 -0.68 15.24 1.46
CA ALA A 183 -0.75 16.49 0.71
C ALA A 183 -1.29 16.27 -0.72
N THR A 184 -0.76 15.27 -1.45
CA THR A 184 -1.29 14.94 -2.79
C THR A 184 -2.76 14.52 -2.75
N PHE A 185 -3.19 13.76 -1.75
CA PHE A 185 -4.59 13.40 -1.59
C PHE A 185 -5.46 14.62 -1.28
N ASP A 186 -5.04 15.49 -0.37
CA ASP A 186 -5.79 16.70 -0.02
C ASP A 186 -5.96 17.63 -1.25
N GLU A 187 -4.98 17.65 -2.15
CA GLU A 187 -5.04 18.42 -3.41
C GLU A 187 -5.86 17.76 -4.52
N THR A 188 -5.78 16.44 -4.68
CA THR A 188 -6.27 15.73 -5.87
C THR A 188 -7.42 14.74 -5.61
N GLY A 189 -7.66 14.38 -4.35
CA GLY A 189 -8.57 13.31 -3.94
C GLY A 189 -8.12 11.89 -4.33
N ARG A 190 -6.90 11.73 -4.89
CA ARG A 190 -6.45 10.44 -5.43
C ARG A 190 -5.84 9.55 -4.37
N THR A 191 -6.30 8.30 -4.31
CA THR A 191 -5.71 7.27 -3.46
C THR A 191 -4.53 6.58 -4.14
N GLU A 192 -3.45 6.38 -3.39
CA GLU A 192 -2.21 5.82 -3.90
C GLU A 192 -1.65 4.71 -3.01
N HIS A 193 -0.83 3.85 -3.63
CA HIS A 193 0.01 2.91 -2.92
C HIS A 193 1.48 3.28 -3.14
N VAL A 194 2.27 3.25 -2.07
CA VAL A 194 3.71 3.48 -2.12
C VAL A 194 4.47 2.36 -1.44
N THR A 195 5.52 1.88 -2.08
CA THR A 195 6.53 1.02 -1.46
C THR A 195 7.72 1.87 -1.03
N ILE A 196 8.14 1.75 0.23
CA ILE A 196 9.32 2.40 0.80
C ILE A 196 10.35 1.32 1.12
N LEU A 197 11.58 1.53 0.67
CA LEU A 197 12.74 0.70 0.97
C LEU A 197 13.67 1.53 1.87
N LEU A 198 14.07 0.99 3.02
CA LEU A 198 14.87 1.69 4.03
C LEU A 198 16.15 0.92 4.37
N ASN A 199 17.23 1.65 4.63
CA ASN A 199 18.42 1.10 5.29
C ASN A 199 18.32 1.12 6.83
N HIS A 200 17.12 1.24 7.38
CA HIS A 200 16.88 1.14 8.80
C HIS A 200 15.52 0.52 9.07
N ARG A 201 15.28 0.07 10.30
CA ARG A 201 13.96 -0.36 10.76
C ARG A 201 13.16 0.88 11.22
N PRO A 202 11.87 0.99 10.87
CA PRO A 202 11.02 2.02 11.46
C PRO A 202 11.06 1.95 12.98
N CYS A 203 11.07 3.12 13.64
CA CYS A 203 11.23 3.16 15.09
C CYS A 203 10.08 2.41 15.79
N PRO A 204 10.41 1.52 16.74
CA PRO A 204 9.41 0.75 17.46
C PRO A 204 8.72 1.58 18.55
N GLY A 205 7.69 1.01 19.16
CA GLY A 205 7.06 1.54 20.38
C GLY A 205 5.90 2.50 20.14
N ARG A 206 5.26 2.92 21.24
CA ARG A 206 3.99 3.66 21.26
C ARG A 206 4.06 5.06 20.62
N ARG A 207 5.27 5.60 20.46
CA ARG A 207 5.52 6.90 19.82
C ARG A 207 6.24 6.78 18.47
N GLY A 208 6.31 5.57 17.92
CA GLY A 208 7.06 5.28 16.71
C GLY A 208 6.27 5.49 15.41
N CYS A 209 6.97 5.48 14.27
CA CYS A 209 6.39 5.65 12.94
C CYS A 209 5.25 4.66 12.68
N ALA A 210 5.40 3.41 13.12
CA ALA A 210 4.38 2.39 12.89
C ALA A 210 3.01 2.72 13.52
N VAL A 211 2.98 3.54 14.58
CA VAL A 211 1.75 3.97 15.26
C VAL A 211 1.10 5.16 14.57
N TYR A 212 1.90 6.07 14.00
CA TYR A 212 1.40 7.32 13.42
C TYR A 212 1.26 7.30 11.91
N LEU A 213 1.95 6.38 11.21
CA LEU A 213 1.81 6.19 9.76
C LEU A 213 0.34 6.02 9.35
N PRO A 214 -0.44 5.06 9.92
CA PRO A 214 -1.86 4.92 9.59
C PRO A 214 -2.70 6.17 9.83
N LYS A 215 -2.34 6.98 10.84
CA LYS A 215 -3.08 8.17 11.26
C LYS A 215 -2.86 9.39 10.37
N ILE A 216 -1.70 9.45 9.70
CA ILE A 216 -1.40 10.51 8.73
C ILE A 216 -1.93 10.12 7.35
N LEU A 217 -1.82 8.84 6.98
CA LEU A 217 -2.23 8.36 5.67
C LEU A 217 -3.73 8.64 5.42
N PRO A 218 -4.09 9.15 4.23
CA PRO A 218 -5.49 9.23 3.82
C PRO A 218 -6.15 7.85 3.76
N VAL A 219 -7.45 7.80 4.03
CA VAL A 219 -8.26 6.59 3.81
C VAL A 219 -8.12 6.13 2.36
N GLY A 220 -7.89 4.83 2.17
CA GLY A 220 -7.68 4.22 0.86
C GLY A 220 -6.24 4.31 0.33
N CYS A 221 -5.38 5.16 0.92
CA CYS A 221 -3.95 5.11 0.66
C CYS A 221 -3.27 4.01 1.47
N THR A 222 -2.21 3.42 0.90
CA THR A 222 -1.43 2.39 1.59
C THR A 222 0.06 2.58 1.39
N VAL A 223 0.85 2.21 2.39
CA VAL A 223 2.31 2.23 2.34
C VAL A 223 2.84 0.86 2.74
N THR A 224 3.69 0.26 1.90
CA THR A 224 4.48 -0.92 2.27
C THR A 224 5.90 -0.49 2.59
N VAL A 225 6.43 -0.89 3.73
CA VAL A 225 7.79 -0.58 4.17
C VAL A 225 8.61 -1.86 4.23
N TYR A 226 9.72 -1.86 3.50
CA TYR A 226 10.80 -2.84 3.63
C TYR A 226 11.99 -2.18 4.32
N GLY A 227 12.36 -2.69 5.49
CA GLY A 227 13.51 -2.21 6.27
C GLY A 227 14.59 -3.28 6.42
N THR A 228 15.58 -2.97 7.25
CA THR A 228 16.68 -3.89 7.57
C THR A 228 16.22 -5.10 8.38
N ASN A 229 17.00 -6.18 8.35
CA ASN A 229 16.78 -7.41 9.12
C ASN A 229 15.43 -8.08 8.81
N GLY A 230 15.03 -8.07 7.53
CA GLY A 230 13.78 -8.68 7.08
C GLY A 230 12.52 -7.92 7.54
N TYR A 231 12.65 -6.67 7.99
CA TYR A 231 11.48 -5.88 8.36
C TYR A 231 10.59 -5.67 7.13
N TYR A 232 9.34 -6.10 7.25
CA TYR A 232 8.30 -5.87 6.27
C TYR A 232 7.03 -5.49 7.01
N ARG A 233 6.37 -4.41 6.59
CA ARG A 233 5.04 -4.08 7.08
C ARG A 233 4.27 -3.22 6.09
N ARG A 234 2.98 -3.51 5.95
CA ARG A 234 2.03 -2.67 5.22
C ARG A 234 1.17 -1.86 6.19
N PHE A 235 0.95 -0.59 5.85
CA PHE A 235 0.14 0.38 6.58
C PHE A 235 -0.97 0.87 5.68
N ARG A 236 -2.16 1.08 6.25
CA ARG A 236 -3.34 1.63 5.56
C ARG A 236 -3.76 2.89 6.30
N GLY A 237 -4.27 3.88 5.57
CA GLY A 237 -4.84 5.07 6.20
C GLY A 237 -6.12 4.75 6.96
N GLU A 238 -6.22 5.28 8.19
CA GLU A 238 -7.37 5.11 9.07
C GLU A 238 -8.41 6.22 8.90
N HIS A 239 -9.68 5.90 9.12
CA HIS A 239 -10.73 6.90 9.30
C HIS A 239 -10.51 7.64 10.62
N ARG A 240 -10.70 8.96 10.60
CA ARG A 240 -10.78 9.76 11.84
C ARG A 240 -12.05 9.47 12.62
#